data_AF-A0AA86W5R9-F1
#
_entry.id   AF-A0AA86W5R9-F1
#
_cell.length_a   1.000
_cell.length_b   1.000
_cell.length_c   1.000
_cell.angle_alpha   90.00
_cell.angle_beta   90.00
_cell.angle_gamma   90.00
#
_symmetry.space_group_name_H-M   'P 1'
#
loop_
_entity.id
_entity.type
_entity.pdbx_description
1 polymer ?
#
loop_
_entity_poly.entity_id
_entity_poly.type
_entity_poly.pdbx_seq_one_letter_code
_entity_poly.pdbx_strand_id
1 'polypeptide(L)'
;MQFRKTWHLCVGLASEEFLELTKSALLAALEALPPGSLFGLATFSHKLGLYDVQGPIPVVKNVFIPPDAEGTLPIELEDVMPLLQFLAPVDTCKDRIASALETLRPTTSWERTTGAGQGLDGVLIGGRGFGMAMEALCNYLGSEYGSTFALARVFAFLSGPPDYGAGQLDTRRYGEQYASKGEDADRALLPEQTPFYKDLAAVAVQAGVCVDIFAVTNEYTDLASLKFLSIESGGSLFLYTSTEDSTLPQDMYRMLSRPYAFGCVLRLRTSTEFKPGNSYGHFFPDPQYENVQHIICCDSYATYAYDFVFENNIGFSRNKSDVPTIQIAFQYSVVVPPQELSNSEETSTNRYGEDQFIHLNRTKHSLQRRLRIRTLQYGVAQSFRELCDSCDPEVVLSLLVHKVILASLEEGVREGRILLQEWLVMLTAQYNDGYELIQYSDGGSIRSQIDVALSQCPQLQPLPRLIFALLRSPLLRFHEEGVHPDYRIYLQCLFSMLEPSSLHRAVYPVMTSYATPDKQAYPRHSLSRAALITSGSPIFFLDAFTILIVFYSSTADPTIPFPPPHDCLLRTTINKLKQDRCITPKLIFIRGGHDDASIFENFLIEEQDVDGSGLTSVMGFVSFLEDIRQKVLEFMK
;
A
#
# COMPACT_ATOMS: atom_id res chain seq x y z
N MET A 1 -30.85 -12.09 -10.99
CA MET A 1 -29.93 -11.29 -10.15
C MET A 1 -28.78 -10.81 -11.01
N GLN A 2 -28.75 -9.52 -11.38
CA GLN A 2 -27.58 -8.91 -12.02
C GLN A 2 -26.80 -8.20 -10.92
N PHE A 3 -25.75 -8.85 -10.43
CA PHE A 3 -24.74 -8.16 -9.63
C PHE A 3 -24.04 -7.16 -10.55
N ARG A 4 -24.12 -5.87 -10.23
CA ARG A 4 -23.40 -4.82 -10.96
C ARG A 4 -22.25 -4.35 -10.07
N LYS A 5 -21.06 -4.21 -10.65
CA LYS A 5 -19.92 -3.65 -9.92
C LYS A 5 -20.22 -2.18 -9.70
N THR A 6 -20.17 -1.71 -8.46
CA THR A 6 -20.43 -0.30 -8.18
C THR A 6 -19.15 0.36 -7.73
N TRP A 7 -18.71 1.33 -8.52
CA TRP A 7 -17.54 2.15 -8.24
C TRP A 7 -18.03 3.54 -7.90
N HIS A 8 -17.59 4.04 -6.76
CA HIS A 8 -18.04 5.30 -6.20
C HIS A 8 -16.85 6.21 -6.02
N LEU A 9 -17.02 7.48 -6.33
CA LEU A 9 -15.95 8.44 -6.25
C LEU A 9 -16.40 9.58 -5.35
N CYS A 10 -15.64 9.77 -4.27
CA CYS A 10 -15.79 10.85 -3.32
C CYS A 10 -14.66 11.84 -3.55
N VAL A 11 -14.99 12.98 -4.13
CA VAL A 11 -14.01 14.02 -4.43
C VAL A 11 -14.11 15.12 -3.38
N GLY A 12 -13.04 15.34 -2.62
CA GLY A 12 -12.91 16.54 -1.81
C GLY A 12 -12.76 17.74 -2.73
N LEU A 13 -13.61 18.76 -2.59
CA LEU A 13 -13.44 19.97 -3.40
C LEU A 13 -12.31 20.81 -2.81
N ALA A 14 -11.29 21.12 -3.61
CA ALA A 14 -10.07 21.79 -3.14
C ALA A 14 -9.51 22.80 -4.17
N SER A 15 -8.17 22.89 -4.31
CA SER A 15 -7.50 23.77 -5.26
C SER A 15 -7.78 23.36 -6.72
N GLU A 16 -7.54 24.30 -7.65
CA GLU A 16 -7.72 24.06 -9.09
C GLU A 16 -6.79 22.95 -9.59
N GLU A 17 -5.50 23.01 -9.25
CA GLU A 17 -4.52 21.96 -9.62
C GLU A 17 -4.90 20.58 -9.09
N PHE A 18 -5.34 20.49 -7.82
CA PHE A 18 -5.81 19.23 -7.23
C PHE A 18 -7.00 18.68 -8.01
N LEU A 19 -7.95 19.54 -8.38
CA LEU A 19 -9.13 19.11 -9.11
C LEU A 19 -8.81 18.71 -10.55
N GLU A 20 -7.93 19.42 -11.25
CA GLU A 20 -7.50 19.04 -12.60
C GLU A 20 -6.78 17.70 -12.61
N LEU A 21 -5.90 17.45 -11.64
CA LEU A 21 -5.26 16.15 -11.46
C LEU A 21 -6.30 15.06 -11.14
N THR A 22 -7.23 15.35 -10.22
CA THR A 22 -8.28 14.41 -9.83
C THR A 22 -9.19 14.10 -11.03
N LYS A 23 -9.67 15.09 -11.78
CA LYS A 23 -10.43 14.93 -13.03
C LYS A 23 -9.69 14.04 -14.02
N SER A 24 -8.41 14.32 -14.27
CA SER A 24 -7.56 13.51 -15.15
C SER A 24 -7.53 12.05 -14.69
N ALA A 25 -7.44 11.82 -13.38
CA ALA A 25 -7.46 10.49 -12.81
C ALA A 25 -8.84 9.81 -12.90
N LEU A 26 -9.94 10.57 -12.73
CA LEU A 26 -11.31 10.05 -12.87
C LEU A 26 -11.66 9.71 -14.32
N LEU A 27 -11.17 10.49 -15.29
CA LEU A 27 -11.29 10.19 -16.71
C LEU A 27 -10.50 8.92 -17.05
N ALA A 28 -9.27 8.80 -16.56
CA ALA A 28 -8.46 7.59 -16.71
C ALA A 28 -9.16 6.37 -16.07
N ALA A 29 -9.80 6.55 -14.93
CA ALA A 29 -10.62 5.53 -14.28
C ALA A 29 -11.81 5.12 -15.14
N LEU A 30 -12.56 6.08 -15.68
CA LEU A 30 -13.71 5.86 -16.55
C LEU A 30 -13.35 5.06 -17.81
N GLU A 31 -12.15 5.26 -18.35
CA GLU A 31 -11.63 4.47 -19.48
C GLU A 31 -11.27 3.02 -19.10
N ALA A 32 -10.84 2.79 -17.86
CA ALA A 32 -10.43 1.47 -17.37
C ALA A 32 -11.57 0.64 -16.77
N LEU A 33 -12.72 1.26 -16.45
CA LEU A 33 -13.83 0.56 -15.81
C LEU A 33 -14.37 -0.57 -16.69
N PRO A 34 -14.55 -1.79 -16.15
CA PRO A 34 -15.03 -2.92 -16.93
C PRO A 34 -16.51 -2.73 -17.30
N PRO A 35 -16.97 -3.30 -18.42
CA PRO A 35 -18.37 -3.20 -18.82
C PRO A 35 -19.34 -3.71 -17.75
N GLY A 36 -20.53 -3.12 -17.67
CA GLY A 36 -21.51 -3.41 -16.63
C GLY A 36 -21.22 -2.79 -15.26
N SER A 37 -20.19 -1.93 -15.17
CA SER A 37 -19.93 -1.12 -14.00
C SER A 37 -20.95 0.01 -13.85
N LEU A 38 -21.29 0.30 -12.61
CA LEU A 38 -22.04 1.47 -12.18
C LEU A 38 -21.05 2.50 -11.61
N PHE A 39 -21.35 3.77 -11.84
CA PHE A 39 -20.54 4.90 -11.44
C PHE A 39 -21.40 5.89 -10.65
N GLY A 40 -20.92 6.31 -9.48
CA GLY A 40 -21.50 7.39 -8.68
C GLY A 40 -20.45 8.46 -8.38
N LEU A 41 -20.85 9.74 -8.45
CA LEU A 41 -19.99 10.89 -8.16
C LEU A 41 -20.58 11.71 -7.02
N ALA A 42 -19.84 11.78 -5.92
CA ALA A 42 -20.13 12.62 -4.78
C ALA A 42 -18.99 13.59 -4.52
N THR A 43 -19.31 14.81 -4.11
CA THR A 43 -18.35 15.82 -3.67
C THR A 43 -18.59 16.20 -2.23
N PHE A 44 -17.54 16.48 -1.46
CA PHE A 44 -17.71 16.92 -0.08
C PHE A 44 -16.94 18.21 0.22
N SER A 45 -17.54 19.04 1.07
CA SER A 45 -16.95 20.20 1.74
C SER A 45 -17.71 20.43 3.06
N HIS A 46 -18.28 21.61 3.32
CA HIS A 46 -19.28 21.83 4.37
C HIS A 46 -20.67 21.28 3.99
N LYS A 47 -20.78 20.74 2.77
CA LYS A 47 -21.96 20.07 2.22
C LYS A 47 -21.54 18.84 1.43
N LEU A 48 -22.39 17.83 1.39
CA LEU A 48 -22.29 16.66 0.53
C LEU A 48 -23.12 16.89 -0.73
N GLY A 49 -22.47 16.88 -1.90
CA GLY A 49 -23.09 17.04 -3.21
C GLY A 49 -23.18 15.73 -3.96
N LEU A 50 -24.38 15.25 -4.26
CA LEU A 50 -24.64 14.05 -5.08
C LEU A 50 -24.90 14.48 -6.53
N TYR A 51 -24.16 13.92 -7.48
CA TYR A 51 -24.32 14.23 -8.90
C TYR A 51 -25.27 13.23 -9.57
N ASP A 52 -26.33 13.75 -10.19
CA ASP A 52 -27.09 13.03 -11.20
C ASP A 52 -26.36 13.20 -12.54
N VAL A 53 -25.64 12.16 -12.95
CA VAL A 53 -24.87 12.10 -14.20
C VAL A 53 -25.61 11.33 -15.30
N GLN A 54 -26.83 10.85 -15.03
CA GLN A 54 -27.63 10.11 -16.00
C GLN A 54 -28.42 11.06 -16.92
N GLY A 55 -28.78 12.25 -16.42
CA GLY A 55 -29.45 13.29 -17.20
C GLY A 55 -28.61 13.90 -18.33
N PRO A 56 -29.24 14.63 -19.28
CA PRO A 56 -28.52 15.33 -20.35
C PRO A 56 -27.68 16.52 -19.84
N ILE A 57 -28.04 17.05 -18.66
CA ILE A 57 -27.30 18.09 -17.95
C ILE A 57 -27.05 17.54 -16.54
N PRO A 58 -25.79 17.55 -16.06
CA PRO A 58 -25.49 17.09 -14.71
C PRO A 58 -26.14 18.01 -13.68
N VAL A 59 -26.83 17.41 -12.70
CA VAL A 59 -27.49 18.14 -11.60
C VAL A 59 -26.86 17.71 -10.28
N VAL A 60 -26.51 18.68 -9.44
CA VAL A 60 -25.94 18.40 -8.12
C VAL A 60 -26.97 18.68 -7.03
N LYS A 61 -27.29 17.68 -6.22
CA LYS A 61 -28.14 17.83 -5.03
C LYS A 61 -27.25 17.92 -3.80
N ASN A 62 -27.35 19.02 -3.05
CA ASN A 62 -26.51 19.26 -1.89
C ASN A 62 -27.26 19.02 -0.58
N VAL A 63 -26.58 18.38 0.37
CA VAL A 63 -27.01 18.18 1.76
C VAL A 63 -26.00 18.87 2.66
N PHE A 64 -26.45 19.73 3.57
CA PHE A 64 -25.54 20.40 4.50
C PHE A 64 -25.05 19.43 5.58
N ILE A 65 -23.75 19.47 5.84
CA ILE A 65 -23.13 18.70 6.91
C ILE A 65 -23.27 19.54 8.19
N PRO A 66 -23.74 18.96 9.31
CA PRO A 66 -23.74 19.66 10.58
C PRO A 66 -22.31 20.00 11.03
N PRO A 67 -22.07 21.19 11.62
CA PRO A 67 -20.76 21.54 12.16
C PRO A 67 -20.40 20.72 13.40
N ASP A 68 -21.41 20.18 14.10
CA ASP A 68 -21.23 19.45 15.35
C ASP A 68 -20.59 18.08 15.11
N ALA A 69 -19.62 17.71 15.95
CA ALA A 69 -18.89 16.45 15.85
C ALA A 69 -19.74 15.20 16.15
N GLU A 70 -20.96 15.38 16.69
CA GLU A 70 -21.91 14.30 17.03
C GLU A 70 -23.20 14.36 16.18
N GLY A 71 -23.30 15.31 15.25
CA GLY A 71 -24.52 15.50 14.46
C GLY A 71 -24.68 14.45 13.38
N THR A 72 -25.86 13.86 13.24
CA THR A 72 -26.23 13.06 12.06
C THR A 72 -26.67 13.96 10.92
N LEU A 73 -26.60 13.49 9.66
CA LEU A 73 -27.18 14.23 8.56
C LEU A 73 -28.68 14.48 8.80
N PRO A 74 -29.19 15.69 8.50
CA PRO A 74 -30.58 16.03 8.76
C PRO A 74 -31.58 15.32 7.82
N ILE A 75 -31.10 14.81 6.69
CA ILE A 75 -31.89 14.13 5.67
C ILE A 75 -31.06 12.94 5.15
N GLU A 76 -31.70 11.77 5.07
CA GLU A 76 -31.10 10.57 4.49
C GLU A 76 -30.83 10.75 2.98
N LEU A 77 -29.72 10.19 2.48
CA LEU A 77 -29.34 10.39 1.08
C LEU A 77 -30.33 9.76 0.09
N GLU A 78 -31.01 8.68 0.47
CA GLU A 78 -32.05 8.03 -0.35
C GLU A 78 -33.24 8.97 -0.61
N ASP A 79 -33.61 9.82 0.37
CA ASP A 79 -34.68 10.82 0.21
C ASP A 79 -34.23 11.99 -0.68
N VAL A 80 -32.93 12.29 -0.71
CA VAL A 80 -32.35 13.35 -1.55
C VAL A 80 -32.24 12.87 -3.00
N MET A 81 -31.68 11.68 -3.20
CA MET A 81 -31.50 11.05 -4.50
C MET A 81 -31.62 9.53 -4.31
N PRO A 82 -32.57 8.85 -4.98
CA PRO A 82 -32.63 7.39 -4.93
C PRO A 82 -31.34 6.75 -5.47
N LEU A 83 -30.88 5.65 -4.87
CA LEU A 83 -29.62 5.00 -5.22
C LEU A 83 -29.49 4.66 -6.72
N LEU A 84 -30.58 4.23 -7.36
CA LEU A 84 -30.59 3.92 -8.80
C LEU A 84 -30.45 5.16 -9.69
N GLN A 85 -30.79 6.36 -9.19
CA GLN A 85 -30.55 7.63 -9.88
C GLN A 85 -29.10 8.09 -9.71
N PHE A 86 -28.52 7.87 -8.53
CA PHE A 86 -27.11 8.17 -8.27
C PHE A 86 -26.15 7.27 -9.07
N LEU A 87 -26.53 6.01 -9.28
CA LEU A 87 -25.69 5.00 -9.92
C LEU A 87 -25.90 4.89 -11.43
N ALA A 88 -25.04 5.56 -12.18
CA ALA A 88 -25.06 5.57 -13.62
C ALA A 88 -24.35 4.35 -14.25
N PRO A 89 -25.00 3.58 -15.13
CA PRO A 89 -24.32 2.55 -15.92
C PRO A 89 -23.31 3.15 -16.90
N VAL A 90 -22.03 2.80 -16.71
CA VAL A 90 -20.91 3.34 -17.50
C VAL A 90 -21.11 3.09 -18.99
N ASP A 91 -21.57 1.90 -19.38
CA ASP A 91 -21.78 1.51 -20.78
C ASP A 91 -22.70 2.47 -21.57
N THR A 92 -23.66 3.10 -20.90
CA THR A 92 -24.63 4.00 -21.55
C THR A 92 -24.45 5.47 -21.21
N CYS A 93 -23.73 5.77 -20.12
CA CYS A 93 -23.58 7.11 -19.59
C CYS A 93 -22.15 7.65 -19.67
N LYS A 94 -21.20 6.94 -20.31
CA LYS A 94 -19.77 7.33 -20.36
C LYS A 94 -19.54 8.80 -20.72
N ASP A 95 -20.08 9.27 -21.83
CA ASP A 95 -19.90 10.67 -22.28
C ASP A 95 -20.56 11.68 -21.33
N ARG A 96 -21.67 11.30 -20.69
CA ARG A 96 -22.38 12.14 -19.70
C ARG A 96 -21.60 12.23 -18.39
N ILE A 97 -21.01 11.11 -17.96
CA ILE A 97 -20.11 11.06 -16.80
C ILE A 97 -18.90 11.95 -17.07
N ALA A 98 -18.24 11.82 -18.22
CA ALA A 98 -17.11 12.68 -18.60
C ALA A 98 -17.52 14.16 -18.59
N SER A 99 -18.68 14.49 -19.18
CA SER A 99 -19.21 15.86 -19.17
C SER A 99 -19.49 16.37 -17.75
N ALA A 100 -19.97 15.51 -16.85
CA ALA A 100 -20.21 15.86 -15.45
C ALA A 100 -18.89 16.13 -14.70
N LEU A 101 -17.84 15.37 -14.96
CA LEU A 101 -16.51 15.59 -14.38
C LEU A 101 -15.95 16.97 -14.74
N GLU A 102 -16.20 17.44 -15.97
CA GLU A 102 -15.82 18.79 -16.41
C GLU A 102 -16.57 19.91 -15.68
N THR A 103 -17.73 19.60 -15.08
CA THR A 103 -18.48 20.59 -14.28
C THR A 103 -17.95 20.77 -12.86
N LEU A 104 -17.02 19.91 -12.41
CA LEU A 104 -16.38 20.05 -11.10
C LEU A 104 -15.65 21.40 -11.03
N ARG A 105 -15.98 22.18 -10.00
CA ARG A 105 -15.40 23.51 -9.74
C ARG A 105 -14.56 23.49 -8.47
N PRO A 106 -13.43 24.22 -8.43
CA PRO A 106 -12.65 24.40 -7.22
C PRO A 106 -13.45 25.12 -6.14
N THR A 107 -13.12 24.79 -4.91
CA THR A 107 -13.61 25.49 -3.73
C THR A 107 -13.14 26.93 -3.83
N THR A 108 -14.11 27.84 -3.83
CA THR A 108 -13.85 29.26 -4.02
C THR A 108 -13.06 29.82 -2.83
N SER A 109 -12.29 30.90 -3.02
CA SER A 109 -11.36 31.42 -2.00
C SER A 109 -12.03 31.81 -0.67
N TRP A 110 -13.32 32.15 -0.68
CA TRP A 110 -14.11 32.45 0.53
C TRP A 110 -14.54 31.20 1.31
N GLU A 111 -14.55 30.03 0.67
CA GLU A 111 -14.81 28.73 1.31
C GLU A 111 -13.51 28.09 1.87
N ARG A 112 -12.32 28.67 1.62
CA ARG A 112 -11.03 28.17 2.14
C ARG A 112 -10.60 28.80 3.48
N THR A 113 -11.10 29.99 3.81
CA THR A 113 -10.69 30.72 5.00
C THR A 113 -11.48 30.29 6.22
N THR A 114 -10.93 29.40 7.04
CA THR A 114 -10.43 29.65 8.41
C THR A 114 -10.20 28.32 9.13
N GLY A 115 -8.94 28.01 9.46
CA GLY A 115 -8.65 27.15 10.59
C GLY A 115 -8.89 27.91 11.90
N ALA A 116 -9.48 27.22 12.88
CA ALA A 116 -9.60 27.63 14.28
C ALA A 116 -10.29 28.98 14.58
N GLY A 117 -11.60 28.92 14.86
CA GLY A 117 -12.14 29.56 16.06
C GLY A 117 -12.50 31.05 16.05
N GLN A 118 -12.57 31.74 14.89
CA GLN A 118 -13.14 33.10 14.85
C GLN A 118 -14.02 33.30 13.60
N GLY A 119 -15.29 32.92 13.72
CA GLY A 119 -16.34 33.27 12.78
C GLY A 119 -17.49 33.96 13.51
N LEU A 120 -17.89 35.15 13.06
CA LEU A 120 -19.12 35.79 13.54
C LEU A 120 -20.33 34.91 13.20
N ASP A 121 -21.28 34.92 14.14
CA ASP A 121 -22.57 34.22 14.11
C ASP A 121 -23.28 34.39 12.74
N GLY A 122 -23.53 33.27 12.04
CA GLY A 122 -24.44 33.22 10.88
C GLY A 122 -23.86 33.21 9.46
N VAL A 123 -22.53 33.12 9.26
CA VAL A 123 -21.93 32.92 7.92
C VAL A 123 -21.43 31.48 7.80
N LEU A 124 -21.89 30.72 6.79
CA LEU A 124 -21.43 29.36 6.50
C LEU A 124 -19.95 29.40 6.06
N ILE A 125 -19.07 29.14 7.02
CA ILE A 125 -17.62 29.10 6.85
C ILE A 125 -17.26 27.72 6.27
N GLY A 126 -16.46 27.71 5.20
CA GLY A 126 -16.11 26.47 4.51
C GLY A 126 -15.26 25.51 5.36
N GLY A 127 -15.16 24.26 4.90
CA GLY A 127 -14.49 23.17 5.59
C GLY A 127 -14.60 21.86 4.80
N ARG A 128 -13.92 20.80 5.26
CA ARG A 128 -13.82 19.46 4.64
C ARG A 128 -14.49 18.44 5.55
N GLY A 129 -15.81 18.27 5.38
CA GLY A 129 -16.66 17.33 6.12
C GLY A 129 -16.52 15.87 5.68
N PHE A 130 -15.29 15.36 5.62
CA PHE A 130 -15.00 14.02 5.09
C PHE A 130 -15.65 12.89 5.91
N GLY A 131 -15.53 12.93 7.25
CA GLY A 131 -16.03 11.85 8.11
C GLY A 131 -17.53 11.62 7.93
N MET A 132 -18.32 12.67 8.09
CA MET A 132 -19.78 12.64 7.88
C MET A 132 -20.19 12.28 6.45
N ALA A 133 -19.49 12.82 5.45
CA ALA A 133 -19.76 12.48 4.05
C ALA A 133 -19.58 10.98 3.79
N MET A 134 -18.51 10.39 4.33
CA MET A 134 -18.22 8.96 4.16
C MET A 134 -19.19 8.07 4.93
N GLU A 135 -19.54 8.42 6.17
CA GLU A 135 -20.53 7.67 6.95
C GLU A 135 -21.89 7.64 6.26
N ALA A 136 -22.38 8.80 5.83
CA ALA A 136 -23.63 8.92 5.10
C ALA A 136 -23.60 8.14 3.79
N LEU A 137 -22.47 8.16 3.07
CA LEU A 137 -22.34 7.38 1.84
C LEU A 137 -22.34 5.88 2.13
N CYS A 138 -21.60 5.40 3.13
CA CYS A 138 -21.59 3.99 3.51
C CYS A 138 -23.01 3.50 3.86
N ASN A 139 -23.76 4.27 4.65
CA ASN A 139 -25.14 3.96 5.01
C ASN A 139 -26.07 3.97 3.79
N TYR A 140 -25.92 4.96 2.91
CA TYR A 140 -26.69 5.06 1.67
C TYR A 140 -26.47 3.84 0.75
N LEU A 141 -25.22 3.38 0.65
CA LEU A 141 -24.86 2.18 -0.12
C LEU A 141 -25.31 0.88 0.56
N GLY A 142 -25.40 0.86 1.89
CA GLY A 142 -25.86 -0.27 2.68
C GLY A 142 -27.38 -0.39 2.81
N SER A 143 -28.14 0.70 2.60
CA SER A 143 -29.58 0.75 2.83
C SER A 143 -30.39 -0.25 1.97
N GLU A 144 -31.40 -0.84 2.60
CA GLU A 144 -32.09 -2.09 2.27
C GLU A 144 -32.66 -2.24 0.85
N TYR A 145 -31.82 -2.60 -0.13
CA TYR A 145 -32.28 -3.36 -1.30
C TYR A 145 -31.64 -4.74 -1.29
N GLY A 146 -32.36 -5.67 -0.64
CA GLY A 146 -32.02 -7.09 -0.59
C GLY A 146 -31.29 -7.56 -1.85
N SER A 147 -30.09 -8.10 -1.64
CA SER A 147 -29.31 -8.89 -2.61
C SER A 147 -28.79 -8.23 -3.90
N THR A 148 -28.92 -6.92 -4.13
CA THR A 148 -28.67 -6.37 -5.49
C THR A 148 -27.29 -5.71 -5.71
N PHE A 149 -26.68 -5.06 -4.70
CA PHE A 149 -25.39 -4.33 -4.85
C PHE A 149 -24.39 -4.60 -3.72
N ALA A 150 -24.26 -5.85 -3.27
CA ALA A 150 -23.61 -6.20 -1.99
C ALA A 150 -22.13 -5.78 -1.83
N LEU A 151 -21.49 -5.17 -2.84
CA LEU A 151 -20.07 -4.80 -2.79
C LEU A 151 -19.81 -3.51 -3.58
N ALA A 152 -19.26 -2.52 -2.90
CA ALA A 152 -18.92 -1.22 -3.43
C ALA A 152 -17.44 -0.89 -3.15
N ARG A 153 -16.81 -0.17 -4.08
CA ARG A 153 -15.49 0.40 -3.85
C ARG A 153 -15.56 1.91 -3.99
N VAL A 154 -15.14 2.63 -2.95
CA VAL A 154 -15.14 4.09 -2.87
C VAL A 154 -13.71 4.59 -3.01
N PHE A 155 -13.49 5.50 -3.97
CA PHE A 155 -12.24 6.23 -4.12
C PHE A 155 -12.40 7.63 -3.53
N ALA A 156 -11.75 7.87 -2.38
CA ALA A 156 -11.79 9.13 -1.66
C ALA A 156 -10.54 9.98 -1.97
N PHE A 157 -10.71 11.16 -2.56
CA PHE A 157 -9.61 12.09 -2.87
C PHE A 157 -9.54 13.20 -1.83
N LEU A 158 -8.42 13.30 -1.13
CA LEU A 158 -8.18 14.28 -0.07
C LEU A 158 -7.05 15.22 -0.47
N SER A 159 -7.26 16.53 -0.36
CA SER A 159 -6.22 17.55 -0.55
C SER A 159 -5.58 18.01 0.77
N GLY A 160 -6.09 17.53 1.90
CA GLY A 160 -5.74 18.00 3.23
C GLY A 160 -6.62 17.35 4.31
N PRO A 161 -6.39 17.69 5.59
CA PRO A 161 -7.04 17.07 6.74
C PRO A 161 -8.54 17.35 6.76
N PRO A 162 -9.42 16.40 7.14
CA PRO A 162 -10.80 16.71 7.50
C PRO A 162 -10.85 17.72 8.64
N ASP A 163 -11.55 18.84 8.46
CA ASP A 163 -11.56 19.95 9.43
C ASP A 163 -12.98 20.46 9.74
N TYR A 164 -14.00 19.66 9.43
CA TYR A 164 -15.40 20.03 9.62
C TYR A 164 -16.29 18.82 9.97
N GLY A 165 -17.24 18.99 10.89
CA GLY A 165 -18.20 17.95 11.29
C GLY A 165 -17.56 16.77 12.03
N ALA A 166 -18.29 15.65 12.13
CA ALA A 166 -17.77 14.45 12.76
C ALA A 166 -16.54 13.90 12.02
N GLY A 167 -15.56 13.43 12.80
CA GLY A 167 -14.26 12.99 12.29
C GLY A 167 -13.29 14.12 11.95
N GLN A 168 -13.58 15.38 12.29
CA GLN A 168 -12.61 16.48 12.15
C GLN A 168 -11.31 16.21 12.93
N LEU A 169 -10.19 16.62 12.35
CA LEU A 169 -8.83 16.42 12.88
C LEU A 169 -8.18 17.77 13.16
N ASP A 170 -7.44 17.89 14.27
CA ASP A 170 -6.74 19.12 14.63
C ASP A 170 -5.28 19.06 14.18
N THR A 171 -4.95 19.81 13.13
CA THR A 171 -3.58 19.86 12.60
C THR A 171 -2.65 20.80 13.37
N ARG A 172 -3.15 21.59 14.32
CA ARG A 172 -2.29 22.44 15.16
C ARG A 172 -1.42 21.61 16.09
N ARG A 173 -1.91 20.43 16.50
CA ARG A 173 -1.14 19.47 17.32
C ARG A 173 0.18 19.09 16.67
N TYR A 174 0.21 19.02 15.33
CA TYR A 174 1.44 18.75 14.58
C TYR A 174 2.53 19.78 14.87
N GLY A 175 2.21 21.07 14.77
CA GLY A 175 3.18 22.15 15.01
C GLY A 175 3.64 22.24 16.46
N GLU A 176 2.75 21.98 17.42
CA GLU A 176 3.05 22.04 18.87
C GLU A 176 3.92 20.86 19.33
N GLN A 177 3.66 19.64 18.83
CA GLN A 177 4.44 18.43 19.13
C GLN A 177 5.79 18.41 18.41
N TYR A 178 5.88 18.94 17.18
CA TYR A 178 7.18 19.15 16.50
C TYR A 178 8.05 20.20 17.19
N ALA A 179 7.45 21.21 17.84
CA ALA A 179 8.17 22.27 18.53
C ALA A 179 8.68 21.88 19.93
N SER A 180 8.14 20.81 20.53
CA SER A 180 8.49 20.36 21.88
C SER A 180 9.67 19.37 21.84
N LYS A 181 10.90 19.90 21.86
CA LYS A 181 12.19 19.18 21.90
C LYS A 181 12.47 18.40 23.22
N GLY A 182 11.46 17.89 23.91
CA GLY A 182 11.57 17.57 25.34
C GLY A 182 11.52 16.10 25.72
N GLU A 183 10.36 15.47 25.58
CA GLU A 183 10.07 14.22 26.30
C GLU A 183 9.31 13.16 25.47
N ASP A 184 8.79 13.51 24.29
CA ASP A 184 7.98 12.62 23.42
C ASP A 184 8.60 12.42 22.01
N ALA A 185 9.84 12.89 21.79
CA ALA A 185 10.55 12.80 20.51
C ALA A 185 10.78 11.35 20.04
N ASP A 186 10.72 10.39 20.97
CA ASP A 186 10.85 8.96 20.72
C ASP A 186 9.57 8.32 20.15
N ARG A 187 8.41 8.96 20.36
CA ARG A 187 7.14 8.59 19.73
C ARG A 187 7.04 9.32 18.39
N ALA A 188 7.93 8.94 17.47
CA ALA A 188 7.95 9.47 16.10
C ALA A 188 6.64 9.21 15.32
N LEU A 189 5.74 8.40 15.87
CA LEU A 189 4.39 8.16 15.39
C LEU A 189 3.40 8.94 16.26
N LEU A 190 2.72 9.89 15.64
CA LEU A 190 1.55 10.51 16.24
C LEU A 190 0.46 9.43 16.32
N PRO A 191 -0.05 9.09 17.52
CA PRO A 191 -1.18 8.18 17.64
C PRO A 191 -2.40 8.79 16.95
N GLU A 192 -3.38 7.96 16.60
CA GLU A 192 -4.64 8.49 16.07
C GLU A 192 -5.27 9.49 17.03
N GLN A 193 -5.85 10.56 16.45
CA GLN A 193 -6.52 11.59 17.22
C GLN A 193 -7.92 11.17 17.65
N THR A 194 -8.53 10.23 16.92
CA THR A 194 -9.93 9.83 17.09
C THR A 194 -10.16 8.37 16.68
N PRO A 195 -11.01 7.62 17.42
CA PRO A 195 -11.44 6.28 17.01
C PRO A 195 -12.46 6.31 15.85
N PHE A 196 -13.01 7.48 15.50
CA PHE A 196 -14.09 7.64 14.52
C PHE A 196 -13.85 6.88 13.20
N TYR A 197 -12.63 6.93 12.66
CA TYR A 197 -12.33 6.28 11.38
C TYR A 197 -12.21 4.74 11.46
N LYS A 198 -11.94 4.18 12.66
CA LYS A 198 -12.04 2.73 12.91
C LYS A 198 -13.51 2.31 12.96
N ASP A 199 -14.34 3.06 13.69
CA ASP A 199 -15.77 2.80 13.79
C ASP A 199 -16.45 2.91 12.41
N LEU A 200 -16.08 3.94 11.64
CA LEU A 200 -16.53 4.12 10.26
C LEU A 200 -16.07 2.98 9.34
N ALA A 201 -14.88 2.40 9.55
CA ALA A 201 -14.45 1.22 8.81
C ALA A 201 -15.38 0.02 9.07
N ALA A 202 -15.80 -0.18 10.33
CA ALA A 202 -16.76 -1.22 10.67
C ALA A 202 -18.12 -0.99 10.00
N VAL A 203 -18.60 0.26 9.93
CA VAL A 203 -19.81 0.63 9.17
C VAL A 203 -19.64 0.33 7.68
N ALA A 204 -18.51 0.71 7.10
CA ALA A 204 -18.21 0.43 5.69
C ALA A 204 -18.21 -1.07 5.40
N VAL A 205 -17.58 -1.88 6.25
CA VAL A 205 -17.56 -3.34 6.16
C VAL A 205 -18.97 -3.94 6.20
N GLN A 206 -19.82 -3.49 7.14
CA GLN A 206 -21.21 -3.94 7.24
C GLN A 206 -22.02 -3.59 5.98
N ALA A 207 -21.75 -2.43 5.37
CA ALA A 207 -22.34 -2.01 4.11
C ALA A 207 -21.73 -2.69 2.86
N GLY A 208 -20.69 -3.53 3.02
CA GLY A 208 -19.97 -4.12 1.88
C GLY A 208 -19.16 -3.10 1.08
N VAL A 209 -18.75 -1.99 1.71
CA VAL A 209 -18.00 -0.88 1.11
C VAL A 209 -16.51 -0.96 1.47
N CYS A 210 -15.66 -0.97 0.47
CA CYS A 210 -14.21 -0.83 0.59
C CYS A 210 -13.81 0.61 0.24
N VAL A 211 -12.95 1.25 1.04
CA VAL A 211 -12.56 2.65 0.86
C VAL A 211 -11.07 2.78 0.57
N ASP A 212 -10.70 3.27 -0.61
CA ASP A 212 -9.33 3.72 -0.88
C ASP A 212 -9.21 5.22 -0.68
N ILE A 213 -8.13 5.66 -0.01
CA ILE A 213 -7.83 7.07 0.20
C ILE A 213 -6.66 7.47 -0.70
N PHE A 214 -6.88 8.48 -1.53
CA PHE A 214 -5.89 9.15 -2.37
C PHE A 214 -5.61 10.53 -1.77
N ALA A 215 -4.57 10.61 -0.94
CA ALA A 215 -4.08 11.87 -0.39
C ALA A 215 -3.19 12.55 -1.43
N VAL A 216 -3.64 13.68 -1.98
CA VAL A 216 -2.91 14.48 -2.97
C VAL A 216 -2.56 15.82 -2.32
N THR A 217 -1.46 15.82 -1.56
CA THR A 217 -1.07 16.95 -0.73
C THR A 217 0.37 16.82 -0.27
N ASN A 218 1.00 17.98 -0.05
CA ASN A 218 2.30 18.10 0.61
C ASN A 218 2.16 18.64 2.05
N GLU A 219 0.92 18.87 2.51
CA GLU A 219 0.62 19.36 3.85
C GLU A 219 0.26 18.19 4.78
N TYR A 220 0.43 18.43 6.08
CA TYR A 220 0.03 17.46 7.10
C TYR A 220 -1.49 17.24 7.10
N THR A 221 -1.90 15.99 6.94
CA THR A 221 -3.29 15.53 6.77
C THR A 221 -3.73 14.58 7.88
N ASP A 222 -2.81 14.16 8.74
CA ASP A 222 -3.04 13.14 9.79
C ASP A 222 -3.54 11.81 9.20
N LEU A 223 -2.71 11.23 8.33
CA LEU A 223 -2.96 9.90 7.80
C LEU A 223 -2.93 8.82 8.90
N ALA A 224 -2.36 9.10 10.07
CA ALA A 224 -2.35 8.18 11.20
C ALA A 224 -3.77 7.86 11.68
N SER A 225 -4.66 8.86 11.71
CA SER A 225 -6.09 8.68 11.99
C SER A 225 -6.86 8.09 10.80
N LEU A 226 -6.57 8.55 9.57
CA LEU A 226 -7.35 8.20 8.38
C LEU A 226 -7.09 6.80 7.84
N LYS A 227 -5.88 6.25 8.06
CA LYS A 227 -5.49 4.93 7.51
C LYS A 227 -6.44 3.80 7.91
N PHE A 228 -7.04 3.88 9.10
CA PHE A 228 -7.92 2.82 9.62
C PHE A 228 -9.13 2.60 8.72
N LEU A 229 -9.74 3.68 8.21
CA LEU A 229 -10.84 3.60 7.27
C LEU A 229 -10.47 2.77 6.03
N SER A 230 -9.28 2.99 5.48
CA SER A 230 -8.82 2.24 4.31
C SER A 230 -8.39 0.82 4.64
N ILE A 231 -7.52 0.63 5.62
CA ILE A 231 -6.94 -0.69 5.93
C ILE A 231 -8.01 -1.67 6.41
N GLU A 232 -8.87 -1.24 7.35
CA GLU A 232 -9.85 -2.13 7.98
C GLU A 232 -11.06 -2.40 7.09
N SER A 233 -11.37 -1.52 6.13
CA SER A 233 -12.34 -1.79 5.06
C SER A 233 -11.77 -2.61 3.89
N GLY A 234 -10.49 -3.00 3.93
CA GLY A 234 -9.81 -3.78 2.90
C GLY A 234 -9.38 -2.98 1.66
N GLY A 235 -9.34 -1.65 1.76
CA GLY A 235 -8.84 -0.73 0.74
C GLY A 235 -7.34 -0.43 0.86
N SER A 236 -6.91 0.62 0.17
CA SER A 236 -5.51 1.06 0.10
C SER A 236 -5.38 2.57 0.31
N LEU A 237 -4.25 2.99 0.86
CA LEU A 237 -3.92 4.40 1.08
C LEU A 237 -2.75 4.79 0.17
N PHE A 238 -2.96 5.81 -0.66
CA PHE A 238 -2.00 6.35 -1.61
C PHE A 238 -1.68 7.80 -1.26
N LEU A 239 -0.39 8.18 -1.39
CA LEU A 239 0.08 9.54 -1.13
C LEU A 239 0.81 10.09 -2.36
N TYR A 240 0.33 11.22 -2.86
CA TYR A 240 0.91 11.98 -3.96
C TYR A 240 1.25 13.38 -3.46
N THR A 241 2.55 13.69 -3.33
CA THR A 241 3.02 14.94 -2.74
C THR A 241 3.12 16.10 -3.73
N SER A 242 2.84 15.87 -5.01
CA SER A 242 2.89 16.87 -6.08
C SER A 242 1.74 16.66 -7.04
N THR A 243 1.11 17.76 -7.46
CA THR A 243 0.08 17.80 -8.50
C THR A 243 0.69 17.70 -9.90
N GLU A 244 1.85 18.31 -10.12
CA GLU A 244 2.54 18.39 -11.42
C GLU A 244 3.17 17.04 -11.85
N ASP A 245 3.87 16.38 -10.92
CA ASP A 245 4.64 15.17 -11.17
C ASP A 245 3.92 13.88 -10.73
N SER A 246 2.58 13.90 -10.74
CA SER A 246 1.78 12.80 -10.20
C SER A 246 1.59 11.64 -11.18
N THR A 247 1.74 10.42 -10.67
CA THR A 247 1.38 9.19 -11.40
C THR A 247 -0.08 8.78 -11.21
N LEU A 248 -0.88 9.55 -10.45
CA LEU A 248 -2.22 9.18 -10.02
C LEU A 248 -3.14 8.72 -11.18
N PRO A 249 -3.24 9.42 -12.34
CA PRO A 249 -4.10 8.96 -13.43
C PRO A 249 -3.65 7.61 -14.00
N GLN A 250 -2.34 7.40 -14.12
CA GLN A 250 -1.77 6.14 -14.59
C GLN A 250 -2.04 5.02 -13.59
N ASP A 251 -1.92 5.31 -12.30
CA ASP A 251 -2.19 4.35 -11.22
C ASP A 251 -3.67 3.98 -11.17
N MET A 252 -4.59 4.94 -11.29
CA MET A 252 -6.03 4.66 -11.38
C MET A 252 -6.39 3.80 -12.58
N TYR A 253 -5.90 4.15 -13.78
CA TYR A 253 -6.15 3.37 -14.99
C TYR A 253 -5.66 1.92 -14.82
N ARG A 254 -4.42 1.75 -14.34
CA ARG A 254 -3.79 0.44 -14.18
C ARG A 254 -4.46 -0.38 -13.09
N MET A 255 -4.81 0.25 -11.97
CA MET A 255 -5.54 -0.39 -10.89
C MET A 255 -6.86 -0.95 -11.44
N LEU A 256 -7.70 -0.12 -12.06
CA LEU A 256 -9.02 -0.52 -12.54
C LEU A 256 -9.01 -1.48 -13.73
N SER A 257 -7.95 -1.45 -14.55
CA SER A 257 -7.78 -2.37 -15.67
C SER A 257 -7.46 -3.82 -15.23
N ARG A 258 -7.10 -4.03 -13.95
CA ARG A 258 -6.79 -5.37 -13.43
C ARG A 258 -8.06 -6.19 -13.17
N PRO A 259 -7.96 -7.53 -13.24
CA PRO A 259 -9.05 -8.39 -12.80
C PRO A 259 -9.23 -8.29 -11.28
N TYR A 260 -10.44 -7.93 -10.85
CA TYR A 260 -10.82 -7.90 -9.44
C TYR A 260 -11.68 -9.09 -9.04
N ALA A 261 -11.39 -9.61 -7.86
CA ALA A 261 -12.24 -10.51 -7.09
C ALA A 261 -13.10 -9.70 -6.11
N PHE A 262 -14.33 -10.14 -5.89
CA PHE A 262 -15.34 -9.44 -5.08
C PHE A 262 -15.99 -10.38 -4.06
N GLY A 263 -16.24 -9.89 -2.84
CA GLY A 263 -16.97 -10.56 -1.77
C GLY A 263 -16.24 -11.81 -1.32
N CYS A 264 -14.94 -11.67 -1.16
CA CYS A 264 -14.07 -12.79 -0.98
C CYS A 264 -14.05 -13.24 0.49
N VAL A 265 -13.95 -14.55 0.67
CA VAL A 265 -13.80 -15.18 1.98
C VAL A 265 -12.55 -16.04 1.91
N LEU A 266 -11.59 -15.73 2.77
CA LEU A 266 -10.32 -16.44 2.89
C LEU A 266 -10.33 -17.24 4.18
N ARG A 267 -10.18 -18.56 4.07
CA ARG A 267 -10.06 -19.45 5.22
C ARG A 267 -8.73 -20.19 5.20
N LEU A 268 -7.98 -20.05 6.29
CA LEU A 268 -6.74 -20.78 6.53
C LEU A 268 -7.02 -21.99 7.42
N ARG A 269 -6.55 -23.17 7.01
CA ARG A 269 -6.59 -24.39 7.79
C ARG A 269 -5.19 -24.96 7.93
N THR A 270 -4.90 -25.49 9.10
CA THR A 270 -3.62 -26.11 9.43
C THR A 270 -3.85 -27.55 9.91
N SER A 271 -2.81 -28.38 9.86
CA SER A 271 -2.77 -29.65 10.59
C SER A 271 -2.76 -29.41 12.10
N THR A 272 -3.09 -30.43 12.89
CA THR A 272 -3.37 -30.35 14.34
C THR A 272 -2.25 -29.81 15.21
N GLU A 273 -0.99 -29.90 14.78
CA GLU A 273 0.15 -29.59 15.66
C GLU A 273 0.54 -28.10 15.68
N PHE A 274 -0.05 -27.27 14.81
CA PHE A 274 0.16 -25.83 14.81
C PHE A 274 -1.09 -25.08 14.33
N LYS A 275 -1.19 -23.82 14.74
CA LYS A 275 -2.29 -22.94 14.35
C LYS A 275 -1.76 -21.59 13.88
N PRO A 276 -2.54 -20.83 13.11
CA PRO A 276 -2.22 -19.42 12.84
C PRO A 276 -2.11 -18.66 14.16
N GLY A 277 -1.07 -17.83 14.30
CA GLY A 277 -0.92 -16.91 15.43
C GLY A 277 -1.60 -15.58 15.11
N ASN A 278 -0.89 -14.74 14.38
CA ASN A 278 -1.32 -13.45 13.87
C ASN A 278 -1.58 -13.53 12.36
N SER A 279 -2.55 -12.74 11.92
CA SER A 279 -2.87 -12.54 10.51
C SER A 279 -2.67 -11.08 10.15
N TYR A 280 -1.96 -10.82 9.05
CA TYR A 280 -1.62 -9.49 8.58
C TYR A 280 -2.13 -9.27 7.16
N GLY A 281 -2.71 -8.10 6.94
CA GLY A 281 -3.19 -7.67 5.63
C GLY A 281 -4.43 -6.79 5.77
N HIS A 282 -4.89 -6.25 4.64
CA HIS A 282 -6.05 -5.36 4.61
C HIS A 282 -7.30 -6.21 4.39
N PHE A 283 -7.86 -6.70 5.49
CA PHE A 283 -9.09 -7.51 5.54
C PHE A 283 -9.77 -7.30 6.90
N PHE A 284 -10.99 -7.79 7.01
CA PHE A 284 -11.69 -7.84 8.29
C PHE A 284 -11.90 -9.28 8.77
N PRO A 285 -11.59 -9.59 10.04
CA PRO A 285 -11.89 -10.89 10.63
C PRO A 285 -13.38 -11.20 10.68
N ASP A 286 -13.72 -12.46 10.46
CA ASP A 286 -15.08 -12.94 10.67
C ASP A 286 -15.41 -12.92 12.19
N PRO A 287 -16.55 -12.33 12.59
CA PRO A 287 -16.90 -12.21 14.01
C PRO A 287 -17.30 -13.54 14.66
N GLN A 288 -17.60 -14.58 13.87
CA GLN A 288 -18.10 -15.88 14.34
C GLN A 288 -17.08 -17.01 14.15
N TYR A 289 -16.26 -16.95 13.11
CA TYR A 289 -15.35 -18.04 12.72
C TYR A 289 -13.89 -17.63 12.80
N GLU A 290 -13.13 -18.28 13.68
CA GLU A 290 -11.67 -18.14 13.72
C GLU A 290 -11.02 -18.52 12.38
N ASN A 291 -9.93 -17.83 12.05
CA ASN A 291 -9.15 -18.05 10.82
C ASN A 291 -9.94 -17.88 9.52
N VAL A 292 -11.05 -17.13 9.58
CA VAL A 292 -11.82 -16.69 8.41
C VAL A 292 -11.69 -15.18 8.31
N GLN A 293 -11.26 -14.71 7.14
CA GLN A 293 -11.10 -13.31 6.81
C GLN A 293 -12.01 -12.97 5.64
N HIS A 294 -12.64 -11.81 5.70
CA HIS A 294 -13.46 -11.29 4.62
C HIS A 294 -12.76 -10.14 3.92
N ILE A 295 -12.90 -10.11 2.60
CA ILE A 295 -12.24 -9.15 1.72
C ILE A 295 -13.28 -8.67 0.71
N ILE A 296 -13.67 -7.40 0.80
CA ILE A 296 -14.72 -6.82 -0.06
C ILE A 296 -14.31 -6.89 -1.53
N CYS A 297 -13.10 -6.48 -1.85
CA CYS A 297 -12.51 -6.69 -3.16
C CYS A 297 -10.97 -6.78 -3.08
N CYS A 298 -10.36 -7.48 -4.03
CA CYS A 298 -8.91 -7.52 -4.16
C CYS A 298 -8.48 -7.78 -5.61
N ASP A 299 -7.27 -7.34 -5.95
CA ASP A 299 -6.61 -7.64 -7.23
C ASP A 299 -5.54 -8.73 -7.05
N SER A 300 -4.73 -8.92 -8.09
CA SER A 300 -3.64 -9.90 -8.09
C SER A 300 -2.44 -9.55 -7.22
N TYR A 301 -2.33 -8.31 -6.72
CA TYR A 301 -1.22 -7.86 -5.87
C TYR A 301 -1.55 -7.93 -4.38
N ALA A 302 -2.82 -8.16 -4.02
CA ALA A 302 -3.21 -8.29 -2.63
C ALA A 302 -2.45 -9.43 -1.94
N THR A 303 -1.72 -9.07 -0.90
CA THR A 303 -0.87 -9.98 -0.12
C THR A 303 -1.40 -10.08 1.31
N TYR A 304 -1.42 -11.31 1.83
CA TYR A 304 -1.85 -11.61 3.20
C TYR A 304 -0.78 -12.49 3.84
N ALA A 305 -0.29 -12.09 5.01
CA ALA A 305 0.75 -12.81 5.74
C ALA A 305 0.18 -13.41 7.02
N TYR A 306 0.71 -14.56 7.42
CA TYR A 306 0.33 -15.26 8.65
C TYR A 306 1.59 -15.74 9.34
N ASP A 307 1.67 -15.58 10.65
CA ASP A 307 2.61 -16.34 11.46
C ASP A 307 1.90 -17.56 12.09
N PHE A 308 2.70 -18.50 12.60
CA PHE A 308 2.20 -19.76 13.13
C PHE A 308 2.81 -20.03 14.49
N VAL A 309 2.02 -20.66 15.35
CA VAL A 309 2.44 -21.08 16.69
C VAL A 309 2.16 -22.57 16.83
N PHE A 310 3.12 -23.30 17.39
CA PHE A 310 2.92 -24.71 17.73
C PHE A 310 1.86 -24.85 18.83
N GLU A 311 0.93 -25.78 18.66
CA GLU A 311 -0.06 -26.05 19.72
C GLU A 311 0.56 -26.81 20.91
N ASN A 312 1.63 -27.56 20.65
CA ASN A 312 2.37 -28.28 21.67
C ASN A 312 3.88 -28.33 21.33
N ASN A 313 4.69 -28.59 22.35
CA ASN A 313 6.16 -28.62 22.21
C ASN A 313 6.71 -29.87 21.51
N ILE A 314 5.83 -30.78 21.08
CA ILE A 314 6.18 -32.05 20.45
C ILE A 314 6.05 -31.90 18.92
N GLY A 315 5.16 -31.04 18.46
CA GLY A 315 4.91 -30.76 17.05
C GLY A 315 4.74 -32.05 16.26
N PHE A 316 5.52 -32.19 15.19
CA PHE A 316 5.47 -33.33 14.29
C PHE A 316 6.51 -34.42 14.60
N SER A 317 7.10 -34.44 15.81
CA SER A 317 8.20 -35.35 16.13
C SER A 317 7.77 -36.82 16.38
N ARG A 318 6.51 -37.07 16.76
CA ARG A 318 6.03 -38.42 17.13
C ARG A 318 5.69 -39.31 15.94
N ASN A 319 5.04 -38.75 14.92
CA ASN A 319 4.56 -39.50 13.75
C ASN A 319 5.17 -38.92 12.48
N LYS A 320 6.14 -39.62 11.89
CA LYS A 320 6.77 -39.21 10.62
C LYS A 320 5.80 -39.19 9.42
N SER A 321 4.61 -39.78 9.55
CA SER A 321 3.55 -39.74 8.54
C SER A 321 2.79 -38.41 8.51
N ASP A 322 2.81 -37.67 9.62
CA ASP A 322 2.02 -36.46 9.77
C ASP A 322 2.86 -35.28 9.26
N VAL A 323 2.56 -34.84 8.04
CA VAL A 323 3.28 -33.74 7.40
C VAL A 323 2.60 -32.41 7.72
N PRO A 324 3.34 -31.38 8.16
CA PRO A 324 2.81 -30.04 8.35
C PRO A 324 2.10 -29.59 7.08
N THR A 325 0.79 -29.39 7.19
CA THR A 325 -0.06 -29.09 6.05
C THR A 325 -0.82 -27.79 6.28
N ILE A 326 -0.79 -26.92 5.28
CA ILE A 326 -1.57 -25.69 5.22
C ILE A 326 -2.53 -25.82 4.05
N GLN A 327 -3.81 -25.56 4.29
CA GLN A 327 -4.81 -25.45 3.23
C GLN A 327 -5.42 -24.05 3.25
N ILE A 328 -5.30 -23.36 2.12
CA ILE A 328 -5.88 -22.06 1.87
C ILE A 328 -7.10 -22.26 1.00
N ALA A 329 -8.28 -21.88 1.50
CA ALA A 329 -9.52 -21.87 0.76
C ALA A 329 -9.98 -20.43 0.53
N PHE A 330 -9.94 -19.99 -0.72
CA PHE A 330 -10.28 -18.63 -1.12
C PHE A 330 -11.52 -18.64 -2.03
N GLN A 331 -12.65 -18.23 -1.48
CA GLN A 331 -13.92 -18.12 -2.20
C GLN A 331 -14.10 -16.68 -2.67
N TYR A 332 -14.51 -16.45 -3.92
CA TYR A 332 -14.69 -15.10 -4.45
C TYR A 332 -15.67 -15.08 -5.63
N SER A 333 -16.19 -13.89 -5.95
CA SER A 333 -16.98 -13.65 -7.13
C SER A 333 -16.16 -12.90 -8.17
N VAL A 334 -16.24 -13.31 -9.43
CA VAL A 334 -15.57 -12.63 -10.56
C VAL A 334 -16.56 -12.45 -11.70
N VAL A 335 -16.43 -11.34 -12.41
CA VAL A 335 -17.19 -11.11 -13.64
C VAL A 335 -16.45 -11.75 -14.79
N VAL A 336 -17.14 -12.65 -15.49
CA VAL A 336 -16.61 -13.35 -16.65
C VAL A 336 -17.23 -12.75 -17.89
N PRO A 337 -16.42 -12.30 -18.87
CA PRO A 337 -16.96 -11.86 -20.15
C PRO A 337 -17.76 -13.00 -20.78
N PRO A 338 -18.79 -12.69 -21.58
CA PRO A 338 -19.50 -13.74 -22.31
C PRO A 338 -18.49 -14.51 -23.16
N GLN A 339 -18.44 -15.83 -23.00
CA GLN A 339 -17.65 -16.68 -23.87
C GLN A 339 -18.08 -16.39 -25.31
N GLU A 340 -17.14 -16.01 -26.17
CA GLU A 340 -17.32 -16.24 -27.60
C GLU A 340 -17.56 -17.74 -27.74
N LEU A 341 -18.73 -18.12 -28.26
CA LEU A 341 -19.09 -19.50 -28.56
C LEU A 341 -18.09 -20.03 -29.60
N SER A 342 -16.92 -20.47 -29.17
CA SER A 342 -16.01 -21.26 -29.99
C SER A 342 -16.30 -22.74 -29.73
N ASN A 343 -17.06 -23.31 -30.67
CA ASN A 343 -17.11 -24.73 -31.05
C ASN A 343 -17.61 -25.76 -30.02
N SER A 344 -18.93 -25.79 -29.80
CA SER A 344 -19.65 -27.07 -29.57
C SER A 344 -21.16 -26.88 -29.76
N GLU A 345 -21.62 -26.68 -31.00
CA GLU A 345 -23.00 -27.00 -31.43
C GLU A 345 -23.15 -26.73 -32.95
N GLU A 346 -22.42 -27.48 -33.78
CA GLU A 346 -22.93 -27.79 -35.11
C GLU A 346 -23.75 -29.08 -34.99
N THR A 347 -25.07 -28.96 -35.12
CA THR A 347 -26.06 -29.85 -35.80
C THR A 347 -27.42 -29.62 -35.10
N SER A 348 -28.34 -28.80 -35.61
CA SER A 348 -29.37 -29.29 -36.55
C SER A 348 -30.32 -28.16 -37.01
N THR A 349 -30.28 -27.88 -38.31
CA THR A 349 -31.38 -27.57 -39.25
C THR A 349 -32.63 -26.77 -38.83
N ASN A 350 -32.72 -25.55 -39.38
CA ASN A 350 -33.85 -24.86 -40.03
C ASN A 350 -35.30 -25.25 -39.70
N ARG A 351 -36.10 -24.24 -39.30
CA ARG A 351 -37.44 -23.97 -39.89
C ARG A 351 -37.85 -22.50 -39.75
N TYR A 352 -38.55 -22.04 -40.78
CA TYR A 352 -39.02 -20.69 -41.11
C TYR A 352 -39.95 -20.03 -40.09
N GLY A 353 -39.88 -18.70 -40.00
CA GLY A 353 -40.89 -17.84 -39.38
C GLY A 353 -40.36 -16.44 -39.12
N GLU A 354 -40.83 -15.45 -39.90
CA GLU A 354 -40.61 -14.02 -39.68
C GLU A 354 -41.11 -13.61 -38.30
N ASP A 355 -40.24 -13.00 -37.48
CA ASP A 355 -40.67 -11.93 -36.57
C ASP A 355 -39.48 -11.02 -36.25
N GLN A 356 -39.71 -9.73 -36.51
CA GLN A 356 -38.80 -8.61 -36.33
C GLN A 356 -38.66 -8.32 -34.82
N PHE A 357 -37.71 -8.98 -34.16
CA PHE A 357 -37.21 -8.51 -32.86
C PHE A 357 -35.72 -8.17 -32.99
N ILE A 358 -35.41 -6.88 -32.84
CA ILE A 358 -34.06 -6.37 -32.64
C ILE A 358 -33.57 -6.93 -31.30
N HIS A 359 -33.01 -8.13 -31.30
CA HIS A 359 -32.17 -8.60 -30.22
C HIS A 359 -30.87 -7.81 -30.28
N LEU A 360 -30.85 -6.66 -29.61
CA LEU A 360 -29.62 -6.01 -29.20
C LEU A 360 -28.83 -7.08 -28.43
N ASN A 361 -27.76 -7.60 -29.04
CA ASN A 361 -26.84 -8.56 -28.45
C ASN A 361 -26.19 -7.90 -27.22
N ARG A 362 -26.92 -7.85 -26.09
CA ARG A 362 -26.37 -7.51 -24.79
C ARG A 362 -25.39 -8.63 -24.49
N THR A 363 -24.10 -8.36 -24.73
CA THR A 363 -22.97 -9.16 -24.23
C THR A 363 -23.17 -9.34 -22.74
N LYS A 364 -23.77 -10.48 -22.37
CA LYS A 364 -24.29 -10.72 -21.03
C LYS A 364 -23.12 -11.17 -20.17
N HIS A 365 -22.45 -10.21 -19.54
CA HIS A 365 -21.46 -10.49 -18.49
C HIS A 365 -22.12 -11.37 -17.42
N SER A 366 -21.45 -12.45 -17.05
CA SER A 366 -21.94 -13.38 -16.02
C SER A 366 -21.07 -13.27 -14.77
N LEU A 367 -21.71 -13.25 -13.60
CA LEU A 367 -21.00 -13.37 -12.34
C LEU A 367 -20.80 -14.86 -12.03
N GLN A 368 -19.57 -15.25 -11.75
CA GLN A 368 -19.25 -16.60 -11.30
C GLN A 368 -18.68 -16.56 -9.89
N ARG A 369 -19.28 -17.33 -8.97
CA ARG A 369 -18.69 -17.64 -7.66
C ARG A 369 -17.68 -18.77 -7.85
N ARG A 370 -16.44 -18.55 -7.45
CA ARG A 370 -15.33 -19.49 -7.56
C ARG A 370 -14.76 -19.81 -6.19
N LEU A 371 -14.22 -21.01 -6.05
CA LEU A 371 -13.45 -21.45 -4.89
C LEU A 371 -12.08 -21.90 -5.38
N ARG A 372 -11.03 -21.21 -4.95
CA ARG A 372 -9.64 -21.60 -5.17
C ARG A 372 -9.12 -22.27 -3.90
N ILE A 373 -8.62 -23.49 -4.03
CA ILE A 373 -8.02 -24.23 -2.93
C ILE A 373 -6.55 -24.43 -3.25
N ARG A 374 -5.67 -24.11 -2.29
CA ARG A 374 -4.25 -24.41 -2.36
C ARG A 374 -3.87 -25.19 -1.12
N THR A 375 -3.37 -26.41 -1.30
CA THR A 375 -2.82 -27.23 -0.21
C THR A 375 -1.30 -27.26 -0.35
N LEU A 376 -0.61 -26.93 0.73
CA LEU A 376 0.84 -26.89 0.84
C LEU A 376 1.26 -27.86 1.94
N GLN A 377 2.26 -28.68 1.67
CA GLN A 377 2.85 -29.61 2.63
C GLN A 377 4.33 -29.27 2.79
N TYR A 378 4.82 -29.30 4.02
CA TYR A 378 6.18 -28.94 4.37
C TYR A 378 6.92 -30.12 5.01
N GLY A 379 8.23 -30.15 4.84
CA GLY A 379 9.10 -31.08 5.57
C GLY A 379 9.31 -30.62 7.01
N VAL A 380 9.63 -31.58 7.90
CA VAL A 380 9.97 -31.30 9.30
C VAL A 380 11.47 -31.41 9.46
N ALA A 381 12.14 -30.27 9.66
CA ALA A 381 13.57 -30.22 9.87
C ALA A 381 13.97 -31.02 11.12
N GLN A 382 14.99 -31.87 10.99
CA GLN A 382 15.53 -32.70 12.09
C GLN A 382 16.77 -32.07 12.74
N SER A 383 17.30 -31.01 12.14
CA SER A 383 18.45 -30.27 12.63
C SER A 383 18.28 -28.78 12.40
N PHE A 384 18.98 -27.97 13.19
CA PHE A 384 19.01 -26.53 13.02
C PHE A 384 19.51 -26.12 11.62
N ARG A 385 20.49 -26.84 11.06
CA ARG A 385 21.03 -26.60 9.71
C ARG A 385 19.95 -26.75 8.63
N GLU A 386 19.20 -27.86 8.67
CA GLU A 386 18.11 -28.11 7.72
C GLU A 386 17.02 -27.04 7.81
N LEU A 387 16.73 -26.54 9.02
CA LEU A 387 15.81 -25.42 9.21
C LEU A 387 16.33 -24.15 8.53
N CYS A 388 17.59 -23.77 8.77
CA CYS A 388 18.21 -22.59 8.15
C CYS A 388 18.27 -22.68 6.63
N ASP A 389 18.58 -23.86 6.08
CA ASP A 389 18.69 -24.08 4.64
C ASP A 389 17.33 -23.97 3.91
N SER A 390 16.23 -24.14 4.64
CA SER A 390 14.85 -24.01 4.13
C SER A 390 14.26 -22.59 4.25
N CYS A 391 15.00 -21.65 4.84
CA CYS A 391 14.52 -20.30 5.12
C CYS A 391 14.43 -19.45 3.83
N ASP A 392 13.38 -18.64 3.72
CA ASP A 392 13.24 -17.62 2.68
C ASP A 392 13.43 -16.21 3.32
N PRO A 393 14.51 -15.48 2.99
CA PRO A 393 14.80 -14.19 3.60
C PRO A 393 13.77 -13.10 3.25
N GLU A 394 13.10 -13.19 2.09
CA GLU A 394 12.11 -12.19 1.68
C GLU A 394 10.82 -12.35 2.51
N VAL A 395 10.42 -13.60 2.80
CA VAL A 395 9.28 -13.90 3.68
C VAL A 395 9.58 -13.50 5.12
N VAL A 396 10.80 -13.75 5.60
CA VAL A 396 11.24 -13.30 6.94
C VAL A 396 11.17 -11.78 7.04
N LEU A 397 11.65 -11.06 6.02
CA LEU A 397 11.56 -9.60 5.97
C LEU A 397 10.09 -9.13 6.04
N SER A 398 9.19 -9.76 5.28
CA SER A 398 7.76 -9.42 5.29
C SER A 398 7.14 -9.57 6.67
N LEU A 399 7.38 -10.68 7.37
CA LEU A 399 6.86 -10.88 8.72
C LEU A 399 7.49 -9.93 9.74
N LEU A 400 8.80 -9.65 9.64
CA LEU A 400 9.47 -8.69 10.51
C LEU A 400 8.91 -7.29 10.33
N VAL A 401 8.67 -6.84 9.09
CA VAL A 401 8.08 -5.53 8.82
C VAL A 401 6.71 -5.39 9.48
N HIS A 402 5.84 -6.40 9.41
CA HIS A 402 4.56 -6.38 10.10
C HIS A 402 4.70 -6.25 11.61
N LYS A 403 5.57 -7.05 12.23
CA LYS A 403 5.82 -7.02 13.69
C LYS A 403 6.39 -5.68 14.15
N VAL A 404 7.30 -5.12 13.36
CA VAL A 404 7.92 -3.82 13.62
C VAL A 404 6.92 -2.68 13.49
N ILE A 405 6.03 -2.72 12.50
CA ILE A 405 4.96 -1.72 12.35
C ILE A 405 4.05 -1.76 13.58
N LEU A 406 3.65 -2.94 14.05
CA LEU A 406 2.83 -3.10 15.25
C LEU A 406 3.53 -2.57 16.50
N ALA A 407 4.74 -3.03 16.79
CA ALA A 407 5.53 -2.54 17.92
C ALA A 407 5.75 -1.02 17.86
N SER A 408 5.97 -0.47 16.66
CA SER A 408 6.13 0.97 16.48
C SER A 408 4.84 1.75 16.78
N LEU A 409 3.68 1.20 16.45
CA LEU A 409 2.39 1.84 16.71
C LEU A 409 2.00 1.78 18.19
N GLU A 410 2.34 0.68 18.88
CA GLU A 410 1.98 0.48 20.29
C GLU A 410 2.97 1.19 21.23
N GLU A 411 4.27 1.03 21.00
CA GLU A 411 5.34 1.39 21.94
C GLU A 411 6.27 2.49 21.39
N GLY A 412 6.14 2.85 20.11
CA GLY A 412 6.93 3.88 19.45
C GLY A 412 8.06 3.32 18.59
N VAL A 413 8.59 4.16 17.70
CA VAL A 413 9.60 3.74 16.70
C VAL A 413 10.89 3.24 17.33
N ARG A 414 11.26 3.74 18.52
CA ARG A 414 12.41 3.24 19.28
C ARG A 414 12.29 1.74 19.55
N GLU A 415 11.12 1.29 19.98
CA GLU A 415 10.87 -0.12 20.29
C GLU A 415 10.92 -0.99 19.03
N GLY A 416 10.31 -0.51 17.93
CA GLY A 416 10.43 -1.19 16.64
C GLY A 416 11.88 -1.39 16.16
N ARG A 417 12.78 -0.45 16.48
CA ARG A 417 14.22 -0.57 16.19
C ARG A 417 14.91 -1.57 17.12
N ILE A 418 14.59 -1.54 18.42
CA ILE A 418 15.12 -2.47 19.42
C ILE A 418 14.74 -3.91 19.03
N LEU A 419 13.47 -4.16 18.73
CA LEU A 419 12.95 -5.44 18.28
C LEU A 419 13.77 -6.01 17.10
N LEU A 420 14.06 -5.20 16.08
CA LEU A 420 14.87 -5.64 14.94
C LEU A 420 16.31 -5.99 15.30
N GLN A 421 16.94 -5.16 16.14
CA GLN A 421 18.31 -5.37 16.56
C GLN A 421 18.43 -6.63 17.43
N GLU A 422 17.56 -6.77 18.42
CA GLU A 422 17.51 -7.94 19.30
C GLU A 422 17.20 -9.21 18.51
N TRP A 423 16.27 -9.15 17.54
CA TRP A 423 15.97 -10.27 16.67
C TRP A 423 17.21 -10.75 15.90
N LEU A 424 18.00 -9.83 15.34
CA LEU A 424 19.23 -10.17 14.62
C LEU A 424 20.31 -10.73 15.57
N VAL A 425 20.44 -10.16 16.76
CA VAL A 425 21.38 -10.64 17.79
C VAL A 425 21.02 -12.07 18.20
N MET A 426 19.74 -12.33 18.50
CA MET A 426 19.26 -13.67 18.86
C MET A 426 19.47 -14.67 17.71
N LEU A 427 19.11 -14.31 16.48
CA LEU A 427 19.35 -15.16 15.31
C LEU A 427 20.84 -15.50 15.17
N THR A 428 21.70 -14.50 15.28
CA THR A 428 23.16 -14.66 15.10
C THR A 428 23.76 -15.50 16.22
N ALA A 429 23.31 -15.32 17.47
CA ALA A 429 23.74 -16.14 18.60
C ALA A 429 23.35 -17.62 18.39
N GLN A 430 22.07 -17.88 18.09
CA GLN A 430 21.56 -19.23 17.84
C GLN A 430 22.23 -19.87 16.62
N TYR A 431 22.54 -19.09 15.59
CA TYR A 431 23.27 -19.55 14.41
C TYR A 431 24.68 -20.01 14.76
N ASN A 432 25.44 -19.19 15.50
CA ASN A 432 26.82 -19.53 15.84
C ASN A 432 26.89 -20.73 16.79
N ASP A 433 25.92 -20.88 17.69
CA ASP A 433 25.79 -22.05 18.57
C ASP A 433 25.41 -23.31 17.77
N GLY A 434 24.35 -23.23 16.96
CA GLY A 434 23.85 -24.36 16.17
C GLY A 434 24.80 -24.86 15.07
N TYR A 435 25.76 -24.04 14.64
CA TYR A 435 26.84 -24.43 13.72
C TYR A 435 28.15 -24.79 14.43
N GLU A 436 28.16 -24.82 15.77
CA GLU A 436 29.32 -25.14 16.61
C GLU A 436 30.54 -24.25 16.29
N LEU A 437 30.31 -22.98 15.93
CA LEU A 437 31.37 -22.02 15.61
C LEU A 437 32.02 -21.44 16.87
N ILE A 438 31.44 -21.69 18.04
CA ILE A 438 31.85 -21.13 19.32
C ILE A 438 32.68 -22.13 20.12
N GLN A 439 33.88 -21.68 20.53
CA GLN A 439 34.71 -22.43 21.48
C GLN A 439 34.79 -21.69 22.81
N TYR A 440 34.22 -22.30 23.85
CA TYR A 440 34.33 -21.82 25.22
C TYR A 440 35.65 -22.28 25.84
N SER A 441 36.42 -21.35 26.40
CA SER A 441 37.57 -21.70 27.23
C SER A 441 37.17 -22.01 28.67
N ASP A 442 37.97 -22.83 29.37
CA ASP A 442 37.88 -23.03 30.83
C ASP A 442 37.99 -21.66 31.52
N GLY A 443 36.85 -21.07 31.86
CA GLY A 443 36.71 -19.69 32.34
C GLY A 443 35.57 -18.89 31.70
N GLY A 444 34.80 -19.45 30.78
CA GLY A 444 33.59 -18.82 30.20
C GLY A 444 33.86 -17.77 29.12
N SER A 445 35.13 -17.53 28.75
CA SER A 445 35.48 -16.60 27.68
C SER A 445 35.43 -17.29 26.30
N ILE A 446 34.72 -16.68 25.35
CA ILE A 446 34.60 -17.11 23.94
C ILE A 446 35.92 -16.83 23.22
N ARG A 447 36.55 -17.86 22.64
CA ARG A 447 37.83 -17.75 21.90
C ARG A 447 37.69 -17.55 20.39
N SER A 448 36.54 -17.86 19.80
CA SER A 448 36.33 -17.80 18.34
C SER A 448 35.63 -16.51 17.91
N GLN A 449 35.92 -16.09 16.69
CA GLN A 449 35.30 -14.93 16.05
C GLN A 449 33.85 -15.29 15.68
N ILE A 450 32.88 -14.53 16.21
CA ILE A 450 31.46 -14.68 15.85
C ILE A 450 31.28 -14.36 14.37
N ASP A 451 30.65 -15.28 13.64
CA ASP A 451 30.26 -15.10 12.25
C ASP A 451 28.94 -14.32 12.19
N VAL A 452 29.07 -13.00 12.03
CA VAL A 452 27.95 -12.07 11.81
C VAL A 452 27.51 -11.98 10.35
N ALA A 453 28.29 -12.57 9.43
CA ALA A 453 27.98 -12.62 8.01
C ALA A 453 27.12 -13.86 7.65
N LEU A 454 26.94 -14.79 8.60
CA LEU A 454 26.17 -16.02 8.43
C LEU A 454 26.71 -16.86 7.25
N SER A 455 28.04 -16.96 7.17
CA SER A 455 28.79 -17.40 6.00
C SER A 455 28.50 -18.85 5.61
N GLN A 456 28.16 -19.70 6.58
CA GLN A 456 27.83 -21.11 6.35
C GLN A 456 26.39 -21.36 5.84
N CYS A 457 25.51 -20.34 5.79
CA CYS A 457 24.13 -20.51 5.33
C CYS A 457 23.72 -19.39 4.34
N PRO A 458 23.80 -19.65 3.02
CA PRO A 458 23.50 -18.65 1.99
C PRO A 458 22.12 -17.99 2.09
N GLN A 459 21.11 -18.72 2.59
CA GLN A 459 19.75 -18.19 2.73
C GLN A 459 19.62 -17.09 3.79
N LEU A 460 20.46 -17.12 4.82
CA LEU A 460 20.43 -16.14 5.90
C LEU A 460 21.35 -14.94 5.65
N GLN A 461 22.35 -15.06 4.78
CA GLN A 461 23.32 -13.99 4.47
C GLN A 461 22.69 -12.63 4.07
N PRO A 462 21.52 -12.56 3.40
CA PRO A 462 20.88 -11.28 3.12
C PRO A 462 20.35 -10.57 4.38
N LEU A 463 19.95 -11.31 5.42
CA LEU A 463 19.20 -10.78 6.56
C LEU A 463 19.90 -9.65 7.31
N PRO A 464 21.20 -9.72 7.67
CA PRO A 464 21.87 -8.61 8.34
C PRO A 464 21.80 -7.30 7.55
N ARG A 465 21.93 -7.38 6.21
CA ARG A 465 21.85 -6.23 5.32
C ARG A 465 20.42 -5.70 5.17
N LEU A 466 19.43 -6.59 5.10
CA LEU A 466 18.02 -6.20 5.05
C LEU A 466 17.57 -5.50 6.33
N ILE A 467 18.01 -5.99 7.49
CA ILE A 467 17.72 -5.37 8.79
C ILE A 467 18.39 -4.02 8.90
N PHE A 468 19.65 -3.91 8.51
CA PHE A 468 20.34 -2.63 8.42
C PHE A 468 19.61 -1.63 7.51
N ALA A 469 19.17 -2.07 6.33
CA ALA A 469 18.43 -1.24 5.40
C ALA A 469 17.06 -0.81 5.96
N LEU A 470 16.35 -1.71 6.65
CA LEU A 470 15.09 -1.40 7.31
C LEU A 470 15.28 -0.39 8.45
N LEU A 471 16.36 -0.50 9.24
CA LEU A 471 16.73 0.48 10.26
C LEU A 471 17.08 1.86 9.68
N ARG A 472 17.54 1.93 8.43
CA ARG A 472 17.77 3.20 7.70
C ARG A 472 16.53 3.70 6.95
N SER A 473 15.49 2.87 6.81
CA SER A 473 14.26 3.25 6.12
C SER A 473 13.55 4.40 6.83
N PRO A 474 12.93 5.35 6.10
CA PRO A 474 12.08 6.39 6.69
C PRO A 474 10.94 5.83 7.56
N LEU A 475 10.61 4.54 7.42
CA LEU A 475 9.70 3.83 8.32
C LEU A 475 10.17 3.87 9.79
N LEU A 476 11.49 3.77 10.04
CA LEU A 476 12.08 3.61 11.38
C LEU A 476 13.09 4.69 11.77
N ARG A 477 13.38 5.66 10.89
CA ARG A 477 14.16 6.84 11.26
C ARG A 477 13.47 7.62 12.36
N PHE A 478 14.23 8.25 13.25
CA PHE A 478 13.61 9.11 14.26
C PHE A 478 12.99 10.34 13.62
N HIS A 479 12.07 10.97 14.34
CA HIS A 479 11.35 12.15 13.86
C HIS A 479 12.28 13.36 13.63
N GLU A 480 13.26 13.52 14.52
CA GLU A 480 14.30 14.56 14.46
C GLU A 480 15.10 14.52 13.15
N GLU A 481 15.09 13.39 12.46
CA GLU A 481 15.78 13.18 11.20
C GLU A 481 14.99 13.72 9.98
N GLY A 482 13.86 14.40 10.20
CA GLY A 482 13.13 15.18 9.19
C GLY A 482 12.15 14.37 8.32
N VAL A 483 11.64 13.24 8.83
CA VAL A 483 10.67 12.42 8.07
C VAL A 483 9.24 12.92 8.31
N HIS A 484 8.57 13.36 7.23
CA HIS A 484 7.15 13.73 7.28
C HIS A 484 6.30 12.57 7.80
N PRO A 485 5.43 12.75 8.82
CA PRO A 485 4.72 11.65 9.44
C PRO A 485 3.72 10.98 8.48
N ASP A 486 3.02 11.74 7.64
CA ASP A 486 2.10 11.13 6.67
C ASP A 486 2.84 10.26 5.65
N TYR A 487 4.08 10.63 5.30
CA TYR A 487 4.90 9.79 4.43
C TYR A 487 5.28 8.49 5.14
N ARG A 488 5.61 8.54 6.44
CA ARG A 488 5.84 7.35 7.25
C ARG A 488 4.60 6.46 7.34
N ILE A 489 3.43 7.04 7.59
CA ILE A 489 2.16 6.29 7.64
C ILE A 489 1.86 5.66 6.28
N TYR A 490 2.07 6.40 5.18
CA TYR A 490 1.98 5.85 3.84
C TYR A 490 2.93 4.66 3.65
N LEU A 491 4.19 4.74 4.08
CA LEU A 491 5.12 3.62 4.02
C LEU A 491 4.66 2.42 4.85
N GLN A 492 4.05 2.62 6.03
CA GLN A 492 3.46 1.54 6.81
C GLN A 492 2.39 0.80 5.99
N CYS A 493 1.43 1.55 5.43
CA CYS A 493 0.33 0.99 4.64
C CYS A 493 0.81 0.33 3.35
N LEU A 494 1.82 0.92 2.70
CA LEU A 494 2.42 0.37 1.49
C LEU A 494 3.15 -0.93 1.80
N PHE A 495 4.06 -0.93 2.77
CA PHE A 495 4.89 -2.09 3.06
C PHE A 495 4.06 -3.27 3.60
N SER A 496 2.93 -3.01 4.29
CA SER A 496 2.01 -4.04 4.74
C SER A 496 1.22 -4.72 3.63
N MET A 497 1.17 -4.16 2.41
CA MET A 497 0.45 -4.74 1.28
C MET A 497 1.35 -5.36 0.21
N LEU A 498 2.67 -5.16 0.27
CA LEU A 498 3.59 -5.65 -0.74
C LEU A 498 3.88 -7.15 -0.59
N GLU A 499 3.93 -7.84 -1.73
CA GLU A 499 4.49 -9.19 -1.79
C GLU A 499 5.98 -9.20 -1.41
N PRO A 500 6.53 -10.33 -0.93
CA PRO A 500 7.90 -10.39 -0.38
C PRO A 500 8.99 -9.81 -1.29
N SER A 501 8.96 -10.10 -2.59
CA SER A 501 9.97 -9.63 -3.55
C SER A 501 9.88 -8.11 -3.81
N SER A 502 8.66 -7.58 -3.85
CA SER A 502 8.40 -6.15 -3.99
C SER A 502 8.79 -5.39 -2.72
N LEU A 503 8.50 -5.94 -1.55
CA LEU A 503 8.92 -5.37 -0.27
C LEU A 503 10.44 -5.38 -0.12
N HIS A 504 11.09 -6.50 -0.48
CA HIS A 504 12.55 -6.59 -0.52
C HIS A 504 13.15 -5.48 -1.39
N ARG A 505 12.59 -5.24 -2.59
CA ARG A 505 13.02 -4.15 -3.46
C ARG A 505 12.79 -2.75 -2.86
N ALA A 506 11.70 -2.57 -2.12
CA ALA A 506 11.36 -1.30 -1.48
C ALA A 506 12.25 -0.99 -0.27
N VAL A 507 12.64 -2.00 0.49
CA VAL A 507 13.52 -1.88 1.66
C VAL A 507 15.00 -1.78 1.25
N TYR A 508 15.43 -2.61 0.30
CA TYR A 508 16.80 -2.62 -0.20
C TYR A 508 16.81 -2.46 -1.74
N PRO A 509 16.98 -1.22 -2.23
CA PRO A 509 17.04 -0.94 -3.66
C PRO A 509 18.14 -1.71 -4.38
N VAL A 510 17.95 -1.92 -5.68
CA VAL A 510 18.99 -2.55 -6.51
C VAL A 510 19.60 -1.51 -7.43
N MET A 511 20.93 -1.41 -7.38
CA MET A 511 21.71 -0.60 -8.30
C MET A 511 22.36 -1.49 -9.35
N THR A 512 22.12 -1.17 -10.62
CA THR A 512 22.74 -1.79 -11.80
C THR A 512 23.53 -0.74 -12.57
N SER A 513 24.51 -1.14 -13.38
CA SER A 513 25.24 -0.17 -14.21
C SER A 513 25.30 -0.56 -15.67
N TYR A 514 25.49 0.44 -16.51
CA TYR A 514 25.44 0.35 -17.97
C TYR A 514 26.68 1.05 -18.55
N ALA A 515 27.33 0.40 -19.50
CA ALA A 515 28.44 0.98 -20.27
C ALA A 515 27.92 1.94 -21.35
N THR A 516 26.77 1.60 -21.93
CA THR A 516 25.96 2.46 -22.82
C THR A 516 24.48 2.18 -22.50
N PRO A 517 23.54 3.04 -22.91
CA PRO A 517 22.11 2.80 -22.67
C PRO A 517 21.58 1.44 -23.14
N ASP A 518 22.26 0.81 -24.11
CA ASP A 518 21.94 -0.51 -24.66
C ASP A 518 22.76 -1.67 -24.12
N LYS A 519 23.81 -1.40 -23.34
CA LYS A 519 24.73 -2.42 -22.85
C LYS A 519 24.90 -2.33 -21.33
N GLN A 520 24.25 -3.26 -20.65
CA GLN A 520 24.46 -3.47 -19.22
C GLN A 520 25.92 -3.88 -18.94
N ALA A 521 26.53 -3.24 -17.95
CA ALA A 521 27.90 -3.53 -17.51
C ALA A 521 27.88 -4.53 -16.34
N TYR A 522 27.22 -4.16 -15.24
CA TYR A 522 27.13 -5.00 -14.05
C TYR A 522 25.68 -5.13 -13.55
N PRO A 523 25.24 -6.34 -13.18
CA PRO A 523 23.87 -6.62 -12.77
C PRO A 523 23.53 -6.20 -11.34
N ARG A 524 24.52 -5.92 -10.50
CA ARG A 524 24.32 -5.47 -9.13
C ARG A 524 25.56 -4.78 -8.61
N HIS A 525 25.35 -3.72 -7.85
CA HIS A 525 26.36 -3.03 -7.05
C HIS A 525 25.92 -2.97 -5.58
N SER A 526 26.89 -2.82 -4.67
CA SER A 526 26.61 -2.36 -3.32
C SER A 526 26.09 -0.93 -3.35
N LEU A 527 25.22 -0.56 -2.41
CA LEU A 527 24.67 0.79 -2.31
C LEU A 527 25.67 1.71 -1.59
N SER A 528 26.82 1.95 -2.21
CA SER A 528 27.94 2.75 -1.68
C SER A 528 28.56 3.64 -2.76
N ARG A 529 29.10 4.82 -2.39
CA ARG A 529 29.83 5.70 -3.32
C ARG A 529 31.09 5.03 -3.87
N ALA A 530 31.76 4.21 -3.06
CA ALA A 530 32.91 3.40 -3.48
C ALA A 530 32.58 2.48 -4.66
N ALA A 531 31.37 1.94 -4.74
CA ALA A 531 30.95 1.13 -5.89
C ALA A 531 30.80 1.96 -7.18
N LEU A 532 30.34 3.21 -7.05
CA LEU A 532 30.26 4.13 -8.19
C LEU A 532 31.65 4.39 -8.77
N ILE A 533 32.62 4.68 -7.91
CA ILE A 533 34.00 4.98 -8.30
C ILE A 533 34.69 3.74 -8.88
N THR A 534 34.57 2.60 -8.19
CA THR A 534 35.32 1.37 -8.55
C THR A 534 34.77 0.72 -9.82
N SER A 535 33.46 0.83 -10.08
CA SER A 535 32.86 0.21 -11.27
C SER A 535 33.26 0.87 -12.59
N GLY A 536 33.70 2.14 -12.55
CA GLY A 536 34.04 2.93 -13.74
C GLY A 536 32.91 3.09 -14.77
N SER A 537 31.66 2.76 -14.39
CA SER A 537 30.52 2.78 -15.31
C SER A 537 29.99 4.21 -15.49
N PRO A 538 29.61 4.63 -16.72
CA PRO A 538 29.09 5.96 -16.95
C PRO A 538 27.63 6.15 -16.50
N ILE A 539 26.84 5.06 -16.47
CA ILE A 539 25.41 5.11 -16.15
C ILE A 539 25.10 4.11 -15.04
N PHE A 540 24.33 4.56 -14.06
CA PHE A 540 23.76 3.74 -12.99
C PHE A 540 22.24 3.82 -13.03
N PHE A 541 21.61 2.67 -12.91
CA PHE A 541 20.16 2.56 -12.79
C PHE A 541 19.83 1.98 -11.42
N LEU A 542 19.19 2.81 -10.60
CA LEU A 542 18.72 2.46 -9.27
C LEU A 542 17.22 2.21 -9.31
N ASP A 543 16.84 1.06 -8.79
CA ASP A 543 15.46 0.64 -8.65
C ASP A 543 15.08 0.51 -7.17
N ALA A 544 14.30 1.46 -6.66
CA ALA A 544 13.84 1.57 -5.27
C ALA A 544 12.32 1.33 -5.12
N PHE A 545 11.73 0.51 -5.99
CA PHE A 545 10.30 0.19 -6.03
C PHE A 545 9.37 1.36 -6.38
N THR A 546 9.22 2.38 -5.53
CA THR A 546 8.38 3.56 -5.80
C THR A 546 9.09 4.60 -6.67
N ILE A 547 10.42 4.55 -6.73
CA ILE A 547 11.25 5.48 -7.51
C ILE A 547 12.25 4.68 -8.35
N LEU A 548 12.41 5.12 -9.60
CA LEU A 548 13.42 4.68 -10.55
C LEU A 548 14.35 5.86 -10.84
N ILE A 549 15.65 5.70 -10.64
CA ILE A 549 16.63 6.76 -10.89
C ILE A 549 17.63 6.28 -11.93
N VAL A 550 17.81 7.07 -12.98
CA VAL A 550 18.91 6.91 -13.93
C VAL A 550 19.92 8.02 -13.68
N PHE A 551 21.06 7.64 -13.10
CA PHE A 551 22.14 8.54 -12.75
C PHE A 551 23.29 8.40 -13.75
N TYR A 552 23.68 9.51 -14.38
CA TYR A 552 24.87 9.59 -15.22
C TYR A 552 26.01 10.15 -14.38
N SER A 553 27.13 9.43 -14.32
CA SER A 553 28.32 9.86 -13.59
C SER A 553 28.83 11.21 -14.13
N SER A 554 29.43 12.03 -13.27
CA SER A 554 30.14 13.26 -13.68
C SER A 554 31.33 12.97 -14.62
N THR A 555 31.85 11.75 -14.58
CA THR A 555 32.92 11.26 -15.47
C THR A 555 32.40 10.61 -16.76
N ALA A 556 31.08 10.57 -16.97
CA ALA A 556 30.49 9.98 -18.17
C ALA A 556 30.90 10.77 -19.42
N ASP A 557 31.22 10.03 -20.49
CA ASP A 557 31.54 10.63 -21.78
C ASP A 557 30.36 11.48 -22.28
N PRO A 558 30.55 12.78 -22.62
CA PRO A 558 29.48 13.66 -23.08
C PRO A 558 28.84 13.22 -24.40
N THR A 559 29.44 12.28 -25.14
CA THR A 559 28.85 11.69 -26.34
C THR A 559 27.72 10.71 -26.03
N ILE A 560 27.61 10.21 -24.79
CA ILE A 560 26.54 9.32 -24.38
C ILE A 560 25.23 10.14 -24.30
N PRO A 561 24.15 9.72 -24.96
CA PRO A 561 22.91 10.49 -25.01
C PRO A 561 22.25 10.61 -23.64
N PHE A 562 21.88 11.84 -23.27
CA PHE A 562 21.11 12.15 -22.07
C PHE A 562 19.91 13.04 -22.44
N PRO A 563 18.67 12.68 -22.06
CA PRO A 563 18.26 11.42 -21.43
C PRO A 563 18.47 10.19 -22.35
N PRO A 564 18.44 8.95 -21.82
CA PRO A 564 18.61 7.75 -22.63
C PRO A 564 17.52 7.63 -23.72
N PRO A 565 17.88 7.19 -24.95
CA PRO A 565 16.95 7.02 -26.07
C PRO A 565 15.77 6.11 -25.74
N HIS A 566 14.58 6.41 -26.26
CA HIS A 566 13.35 5.69 -25.90
C HIS A 566 13.35 4.21 -26.29
N ASP A 567 14.09 3.85 -27.32
CA ASP A 567 14.21 2.52 -27.92
C ASP A 567 15.38 1.69 -27.34
N CYS A 568 16.08 2.20 -26.32
CA CYS A 568 17.21 1.49 -25.75
C CYS A 568 16.82 0.39 -24.73
N LEU A 569 17.76 -0.51 -24.43
CA LEU A 569 17.58 -1.57 -23.43
C LEU A 569 17.18 -1.02 -22.05
N LEU A 570 17.85 0.05 -21.60
CA LEU A 570 17.56 0.67 -20.30
C LEU A 570 16.12 1.20 -20.24
N ARG A 571 15.65 1.88 -21.28
CA ARG A 571 14.28 2.40 -21.33
C ARG A 571 13.24 1.29 -21.45
N THR A 572 13.54 0.22 -22.19
CA THR A 572 12.71 -0.99 -22.24
C THR A 572 12.57 -1.62 -20.86
N THR A 573 13.67 -1.76 -20.11
CA THR A 573 13.67 -2.26 -18.73
C THR A 573 12.83 -1.38 -17.80
N ILE A 574 13.00 -0.05 -17.89
CA ILE A 574 12.22 0.92 -17.10
C ILE A 574 10.72 0.79 -17.40
N ASN A 575 10.34 0.73 -18.68
CA ASN A 575 8.94 0.63 -19.09
C ASN A 575 8.30 -0.67 -18.59
N LYS A 576 9.04 -1.79 -18.64
CA LYS A 576 8.58 -3.06 -18.08
C LYS A 576 8.35 -2.96 -16.57
N LEU A 577 9.30 -2.40 -15.82
CA LEU A 577 9.14 -2.20 -14.37
C LEU A 577 7.95 -1.29 -14.02
N LYS A 578 7.71 -0.26 -14.83
CA LYS A 578 6.51 0.59 -14.71
C LYS A 578 5.22 -0.18 -14.97
N GLN A 579 5.22 -1.23 -15.79
CA GLN A 579 4.03 -2.03 -16.11
C GLN A 579 3.77 -3.18 -15.13
N ASP A 580 4.81 -3.74 -14.53
CA ASP A 580 4.71 -4.95 -13.71
C ASP A 580 4.36 -4.68 -12.23
N ARG A 581 4.42 -3.42 -11.77
CA ARG A 581 4.22 -3.05 -10.35
C ARG A 581 2.80 -2.72 -9.95
N CYS A 582 2.46 -2.89 -8.67
CA CYS A 582 1.17 -2.46 -8.14
C CYS A 582 0.97 -0.93 -8.21
N ILE A 583 2.06 -0.15 -8.07
CA ILE A 583 2.11 1.33 -8.19
C ILE A 583 3.11 1.70 -9.29
N THR A 584 2.84 2.76 -10.04
CA THR A 584 3.70 3.30 -11.08
C THR A 584 4.87 4.06 -10.45
N PRO A 585 6.12 3.61 -10.64
CA PRO A 585 7.26 4.31 -10.07
C PRO A 585 7.50 5.69 -10.71
N LYS A 586 7.87 6.67 -9.90
CA LYS A 586 8.40 7.96 -10.41
C LYS A 586 9.75 7.73 -11.06
N LEU A 587 9.96 8.25 -12.26
CA LEU A 587 11.22 8.12 -12.99
C LEU A 587 11.98 9.44 -12.96
N ILE A 588 13.23 9.41 -12.51
CA ILE A 588 14.09 10.58 -12.37
C ILE A 588 15.36 10.36 -13.17
N PHE A 589 15.76 11.37 -13.95
CA PHE A 589 17.04 11.42 -14.65
C PHE A 589 17.93 12.43 -13.94
N ILE A 590 19.16 12.02 -13.62
CA ILE A 590 20.13 12.87 -12.92
C ILE A 590 21.45 12.83 -13.67
N ARG A 591 21.97 14.00 -14.00
CA ARG A 591 23.31 14.18 -14.54
C ARG A 591 24.27 14.66 -13.45
N GLY A 592 25.18 13.79 -13.03
CA GLY A 592 26.17 14.09 -11.99
C GLY A 592 27.02 15.31 -12.35
N GLY A 593 27.21 16.19 -11.36
CA GLY A 593 27.93 17.46 -11.52
C GLY A 593 27.12 18.60 -12.16
N HIS A 594 25.88 18.34 -12.62
CA HIS A 594 24.98 19.36 -13.16
C HIS A 594 23.68 19.46 -12.37
N ASP A 595 23.03 18.33 -12.12
CA ASP A 595 21.76 18.23 -11.39
C ASP A 595 22.01 17.92 -9.90
N ASP A 596 21.00 18.19 -9.06
CA ASP A 596 21.03 17.78 -7.65
C ASP A 596 20.96 16.25 -7.52
N ALA A 597 22.04 15.65 -7.05
CA ALA A 597 22.17 14.21 -6.88
C ALA A 597 21.71 13.73 -5.48
N SER A 598 21.26 14.62 -4.59
CA SER A 598 20.92 14.30 -3.20
C SER A 598 19.92 13.14 -3.08
N ILE A 599 18.91 13.10 -3.96
CA ILE A 599 17.91 12.01 -3.99
C ILE A 599 18.57 10.65 -4.27
N PHE A 600 19.53 10.60 -5.19
CA PHE A 600 20.26 9.37 -5.52
C PHE A 600 21.24 8.99 -4.41
N GLU A 601 21.96 9.95 -3.85
CA GLU A 601 22.93 9.72 -2.77
C GLU A 601 22.27 9.20 -1.49
N ASN A 602 21.05 9.64 -1.18
CA ASN A 602 20.27 9.14 -0.04
C ASN A 602 20.00 7.63 -0.10
N PHE A 603 20.09 7.01 -1.29
CA PHE A 603 19.95 5.55 -1.45
C PHE A 603 21.27 4.79 -1.33
N LEU A 604 22.42 5.47 -1.18
CA LEU A 604 23.73 4.85 -0.97
C LEU A 604 23.95 4.50 0.51
N ILE A 605 23.06 3.66 1.04
CA ILE A 605 22.87 3.40 2.46
C ILE A 605 23.98 2.57 3.12
N GLU A 606 24.91 1.94 2.39
CA GLU A 606 25.91 1.05 3.00
C GLU A 606 27.14 1.79 3.56
N GLU A 607 27.37 3.03 3.13
CA GLU A 607 28.50 3.84 3.60
C GLU A 607 28.21 4.56 4.92
N GLN A 608 29.30 4.84 5.64
CA GLN A 608 29.30 5.71 6.81
C GLN A 608 29.32 7.16 6.31
N ASP A 609 28.32 7.94 6.72
CA ASP A 609 28.28 9.36 6.37
C ASP A 609 29.37 10.08 7.18
N VAL A 610 30.37 10.60 6.47
CA VAL A 610 31.43 11.46 7.03
C VAL A 610 30.99 12.89 6.77
N ASP A 611 30.43 13.54 7.79
CA ASP A 611 30.19 14.98 7.69
C ASP A 611 31.55 15.68 7.50
N GLY A 612 31.59 16.77 6.74
CA GLY A 612 32.82 17.55 6.47
C GLY A 612 33.55 18.10 7.71
N SER A 613 33.03 17.83 8.92
CA SER A 613 33.62 18.09 10.23
C SER A 613 34.44 16.92 10.80
N GLY A 614 34.44 15.75 10.16
CA GLY A 614 35.13 14.54 10.64
C GLY A 614 34.42 13.82 11.80
N LEU A 615 33.18 14.18 12.11
CA LEU A 615 32.31 13.50 13.07
C LEU A 615 31.37 12.55 12.31
N THR A 616 31.27 11.30 12.78
CA THR A 616 30.41 10.27 12.18
C THR A 616 28.95 10.50 12.57
N SER A 617 28.09 10.88 11.62
CA SER A 617 26.68 11.17 11.90
C SER A 617 25.80 9.92 11.84
N VAL A 618 26.11 8.97 10.93
CA VAL A 618 25.32 7.75 10.71
C VAL A 618 26.22 6.53 10.53
N MET A 619 25.90 5.42 11.22
CA MET A 619 26.65 4.16 11.19
C MET A 619 26.54 3.47 9.81
N GLY A 620 27.68 3.15 9.18
CA GLY A 620 27.74 2.35 7.94
C GLY A 620 27.55 0.85 8.19
N PHE A 621 27.34 0.07 7.12
CA PHE A 621 26.99 -1.36 7.24
C PHE A 621 28.07 -2.19 7.95
N VAL A 622 29.36 -1.91 7.68
CA VAL A 622 30.48 -2.62 8.33
C VAL A 622 30.48 -2.34 9.84
N SER A 623 30.32 -1.07 10.24
CA SER A 623 30.25 -0.70 11.66
C SER A 623 29.02 -1.30 12.35
N PHE A 624 27.90 -1.46 11.63
CA PHE A 624 26.72 -2.14 12.15
C PHE A 624 26.99 -3.62 12.45
N LEU A 625 27.71 -4.33 11.57
CA LEU A 625 28.08 -5.72 11.83
C LEU A 625 29.02 -5.86 13.05
N GLU A 626 29.89 -4.88 13.28
CA GLU A 626 30.74 -4.83 14.49
C GLU A 626 29.91 -4.60 15.77
N ASP A 627 28.92 -3.71 15.74
CA ASP A 627 27.98 -3.50 16.86
C ASP A 627 27.18 -4.77 17.18
N ILE A 628 26.65 -5.44 16.15
CA ILE A 628 25.95 -6.73 16.32
C ILE A 628 26.89 -7.78 16.90
N ARG A 629 28.16 -7.83 16.47
CA ARG A 629 29.15 -8.77 17.03
C ARG A 629 29.31 -8.56 18.53
N GLN A 630 29.44 -7.30 18.97
CA GLN A 630 29.60 -6.96 20.38
C GLN A 630 28.35 -7.32 21.19
N LYS A 631 27.16 -7.01 20.68
CA LYS A 631 25.88 -7.36 21.33
C LYS A 631 25.67 -8.87 21.43
N VAL A 632 26.08 -9.65 20.43
CA VAL A 632 26.05 -11.12 20.50
C VAL A 632 27.01 -11.63 21.59
N LEU A 633 28.23 -11.07 21.70
CA LEU A 633 29.14 -11.43 22.80
C LEU A 633 28.55 -11.15 24.18
N GLU A 634 27.75 -10.09 24.31
CA GLU A 634 27.08 -9.74 25.56
C GLU A 634 25.88 -10.65 25.84
N PHE A 635 25.07 -10.95 24.82
CA PHE A 635 23.93 -11.86 24.92
C PHE A 635 24.34 -13.30 25.29
N MET A 636 25.54 -13.73 24.88
CA MET A 636 26.05 -15.08 25.11
C MET A 636 26.86 -15.26 26.40
N LYS A 637 27.11 -14.17 27.15
CA LYS A 637 27.65 -14.22 28.51
C LYS A 637 26.54 -14.45 29.51
#